data_AF-A0A524MD03-F1
#
_entry.id   AF-A0A524MD03-F1
#
_cell.length_a   1.000
_cell.length_b   1.000
_cell.length_c   1.000
_cell.angle_alpha   90.00
_cell.angle_beta   90.00
_cell.angle_gamma   90.00
#
_symmetry.space_group_name_H-M   'P 1'
#
loop_
_entity.id
_entity.type
_entity.pdbx_description
1 polymer ?
#
loop_
_entity_poly.entity_id
_entity_poly.type
_entity_poly.pdbx_seq_one_letter_code
_entity_poly.pdbx_strand_id
1 'polypeptide(L)'
;MTKSRKAERLIDRYLGRVGSRLAHLDFTERQEVLDGLRAHIRDELTSRRSNPPSVDDVRAVLASMDDPQSYRVDDDIDTSIRKGRDRAIGRLGFFILLGAIGIFVLGLILESLTNDSWTGVGLIVSGMLVVCALGLGIAGWRSPYGKATIIGATLLLVVGLLVLPIGKVTNRSSSSQPIIHLQGEPTDL
;
A
#
# COMPACT_ATOMS: atom_id res chain seq x y z
N MET A 1 -35.96 36.34 -17.93
CA MET A 1 -34.73 35.74 -17.35
C MET A 1 -33.84 36.88 -16.86
N THR A 2 -33.60 37.01 -15.55
CA THR A 2 -32.90 38.15 -14.95
C THR A 2 -31.41 38.18 -15.34
N LYS A 3 -30.80 39.37 -15.44
CA LYS A 3 -29.37 39.56 -15.79
C LYS A 3 -28.45 38.73 -14.89
N SER A 4 -28.78 38.62 -13.60
CA SER A 4 -28.08 37.78 -12.62
C SER A 4 -27.98 36.30 -13.00
N ARG A 5 -29.04 35.69 -13.55
CA ARG A 5 -29.01 34.28 -13.96
C ARG A 5 -28.11 34.03 -15.17
N LYS A 6 -27.89 35.04 -16.02
CA LYS A 6 -26.97 34.91 -17.16
C LYS A 6 -25.51 34.96 -16.69
N ALA A 7 -25.20 35.83 -15.74
CA ALA A 7 -23.89 35.93 -15.11
C ALA A 7 -23.47 34.62 -14.43
N GLU A 8 -24.36 34.06 -13.61
CA GLU A 8 -24.12 32.79 -12.90
C GLU A 8 -23.87 31.61 -13.85
N ARG A 9 -24.65 31.51 -14.93
CA ARG A 9 -24.44 30.50 -15.98
C ARG A 9 -23.08 30.60 -16.67
N LEU A 10 -22.47 31.78 -16.76
CA LEU A 10 -21.14 31.94 -17.36
C LEU A 10 -20.05 31.42 -16.42
N ILE A 11 -20.20 31.69 -15.12
CA ILE A 11 -19.29 31.18 -14.07
C ILE A 11 -19.37 29.64 -14.06
N ASP A 12 -20.57 29.07 -14.02
CA ASP A 12 -20.75 27.62 -14.03
C ASP A 12 -20.17 26.96 -15.29
N ARG A 13 -20.32 27.62 -16.45
CA ARG A 13 -19.72 27.13 -17.70
C ARG A 13 -18.19 27.17 -17.66
N TYR A 14 -17.61 28.21 -17.06
CA TYR A 14 -16.15 28.30 -16.87
C TYR A 14 -15.66 27.20 -15.93
N LEU A 15 -16.25 27.11 -14.73
CA LEU A 15 -15.90 26.09 -13.72
C LEU A 15 -16.14 24.67 -14.23
N GLY A 16 -17.17 24.43 -15.05
CA GLY A 16 -17.39 23.14 -15.68
C GLY A 16 -16.30 22.75 -16.68
N ARG A 17 -15.72 23.73 -17.40
CA ARG A 17 -14.58 23.50 -18.30
C ARG A 17 -13.28 23.27 -17.51
N VAL A 18 -13.05 24.01 -16.43
CA VAL A 18 -11.90 23.76 -15.55
C VAL A 18 -12.04 22.39 -14.88
N GLY A 19 -13.22 22.07 -14.35
CA GLY A 19 -13.50 20.80 -13.70
C GLY A 19 -13.34 19.57 -14.60
N SER A 20 -13.62 19.69 -15.90
CA SER A 20 -13.34 18.61 -16.85
C SER A 20 -11.85 18.44 -17.15
N ARG A 21 -11.04 19.50 -17.03
CA ARG A 21 -9.57 19.44 -17.16
C ARG A 21 -8.90 18.89 -15.90
N LEU A 22 -9.48 19.15 -14.74
CA LEU A 22 -9.07 18.60 -13.44
C LEU A 22 -9.61 17.18 -13.18
N ALA A 23 -10.11 16.48 -14.20
CA ALA A 23 -10.69 15.14 -14.04
C ALA A 23 -9.69 14.06 -13.59
N HIS A 24 -8.39 14.34 -13.71
CA HIS A 24 -7.31 13.47 -13.25
C HIS A 24 -7.08 13.54 -11.73
N LEU A 25 -7.48 14.64 -11.08
CA LEU A 25 -7.44 14.79 -9.62
C LEU A 25 -8.52 13.95 -8.95
N ASP A 26 -8.33 13.63 -7.68
CA ASP A 26 -9.40 13.01 -6.91
C ASP A 26 -10.56 13.98 -6.66
N PHE A 27 -11.70 13.41 -6.24
CA PHE A 27 -12.92 14.20 -6.08
C PHE A 27 -12.75 15.35 -5.07
N THR A 28 -12.03 15.13 -3.97
CA THR A 28 -11.84 16.11 -2.90
C THR A 28 -10.91 17.22 -3.37
N GLU A 29 -9.74 16.88 -3.92
CA GLU A 29 -8.78 17.86 -4.46
C GLU A 29 -9.44 18.72 -5.55
N ARG A 30 -10.18 18.09 -6.46
CA ARG A 30 -10.90 18.81 -7.53
C ARG A 30 -11.95 19.78 -6.97
N GLN A 31 -12.70 19.39 -5.94
CA GLN A 31 -13.70 20.28 -5.33
C GLN A 31 -13.04 21.45 -4.63
N GLU A 32 -11.94 21.23 -3.90
CA GLU A 32 -11.19 22.29 -3.24
C GLU A 32 -10.71 23.36 -4.23
N VAL A 33 -10.15 22.94 -5.37
CA VAL A 33 -9.73 23.88 -6.42
C VAL A 33 -10.92 24.63 -7.02
N LEU A 34 -12.02 23.94 -7.32
CA LEU A 34 -13.21 24.57 -7.90
C LEU A 34 -13.88 25.55 -6.93
N ASP A 35 -13.92 25.23 -5.65
CA ASP A 35 -14.47 26.11 -4.61
C ASP A 35 -13.57 27.32 -4.36
N GLY A 36 -12.24 27.14 -4.38
CA GLY A 36 -11.27 28.24 -4.35
C GLY A 36 -11.45 29.21 -5.52
N LEU A 37 -11.57 28.69 -6.75
CA LEU A 37 -11.83 29.51 -7.95
C LEU A 37 -13.18 30.23 -7.85
N ARG A 38 -14.22 29.54 -7.37
CA ARG A 38 -15.54 30.13 -7.18
C ARG A 38 -15.53 31.25 -6.14
N ALA A 39 -14.81 31.07 -5.03
CA ALA A 39 -14.62 32.10 -4.01
C ALA A 39 -13.89 33.31 -4.60
N HIS A 40 -12.78 33.09 -5.30
CA HIS A 40 -12.00 34.16 -5.93
C HIS A 40 -12.82 34.98 -6.95
N ILE A 41 -13.62 34.31 -7.79
CA ILE A 41 -14.53 35.00 -8.74
C ILE A 41 -15.55 35.86 -7.99
N ARG A 42 -16.10 35.38 -6.87
CA ARG A 42 -17.05 36.17 -6.08
C ARG A 42 -16.38 37.38 -5.45
N ASP A 43 -15.19 37.21 -4.89
CA ASP A 43 -14.42 38.29 -4.27
C ASP A 43 -14.11 39.39 -5.31
N GLU A 44 -13.65 39.01 -6.50
CA GLU A 44 -13.43 39.93 -7.63
C GLU A 44 -14.71 40.62 -8.12
N LEU A 45 -15.86 39.94 -8.12
CA LEU A 45 -17.12 40.56 -8.49
C LEU A 45 -17.63 41.54 -7.43
N THR A 46 -17.46 41.23 -6.15
CA THR A 46 -17.87 42.10 -5.05
C THR A 46 -17.05 43.39 -4.99
N SER A 47 -15.77 43.36 -5.40
CA SER A 47 -14.91 44.54 -5.44
C SER A 47 -15.32 45.57 -6.51
N ARG A 48 -15.99 45.12 -7.59
CA ARG A 48 -16.36 45.95 -8.76
C ARG A 48 -17.62 46.80 -8.60
N ARG A 49 -18.20 46.85 -7.39
CA ARG A 49 -19.33 47.71 -6.96
C ARG A 49 -20.67 47.55 -7.71
N SER A 50 -20.77 46.71 -8.75
CA SER A 50 -22.04 46.40 -9.42
C SER A 50 -22.79 45.30 -8.67
N ASN A 51 -23.84 45.68 -7.93
CA ASN A 51 -24.73 44.73 -7.28
C ASN A 51 -26.17 44.91 -7.81
N PRO A 52 -26.74 43.96 -8.58
CA PRO A 52 -26.20 42.63 -8.92
C PRO A 52 -25.10 42.66 -10.01
N PRO A 53 -24.20 41.67 -10.05
CA PRO A 53 -23.13 41.60 -11.03
C PRO A 53 -23.69 41.49 -12.46
N SER A 54 -23.17 42.34 -13.35
CA SER A 54 -23.56 42.31 -14.76
C SER A 54 -22.82 41.20 -15.51
N VAL A 55 -23.32 40.87 -16.70
CA VAL A 55 -22.67 39.89 -17.59
C VAL A 55 -21.30 40.38 -18.03
N ASP A 56 -21.15 41.69 -18.24
CA ASP A 56 -19.89 42.28 -18.69
C ASP A 56 -18.85 42.28 -17.56
N ASP A 57 -19.27 42.46 -16.31
CA ASP A 57 -18.39 42.33 -15.14
C ASP A 57 -17.83 40.92 -15.02
N VAL A 58 -18.70 39.90 -15.14
CA VAL A 58 -18.26 38.50 -15.14
C VAL A 58 -17.32 38.21 -16.31
N ARG A 59 -17.60 38.74 -17.50
CA ARG A 59 -16.71 38.55 -18.66
C ARG A 59 -15.34 39.18 -18.41
N ALA A 60 -15.29 40.37 -17.79
CA ALA A 60 -14.04 41.04 -17.47
C ALA A 60 -13.22 40.26 -16.43
N VAL A 61 -13.85 39.72 -15.38
CA VAL A 61 -13.19 38.87 -14.38
C VAL A 61 -12.69 37.57 -15.02
N LEU A 62 -13.53 36.88 -15.79
CA LEU A 62 -13.12 35.63 -16.45
C LEU A 62 -12.02 35.84 -17.49
N ALA A 63 -11.91 37.03 -18.08
CA ALA A 63 -10.84 37.39 -19.02
C ALA A 63 -9.49 37.66 -18.33
N SER A 64 -9.49 38.00 -17.04
CA SER A 64 -8.27 38.12 -16.23
C SER A 64 -7.85 36.81 -15.57
N MET A 65 -8.70 35.78 -15.61
CA MET A 65 -8.35 34.44 -15.14
C MET A 65 -7.58 33.67 -16.22
N ASP A 66 -6.83 32.66 -15.79
CA ASP A 66 -6.16 31.74 -16.70
C ASP A 66 -7.17 31.02 -17.62
N ASP A 67 -6.74 30.75 -18.85
CA ASP A 67 -7.51 29.95 -19.80
C ASP A 67 -7.81 28.58 -19.17
N PRO A 68 -9.06 28.07 -19.17
CA PRO A 68 -9.35 26.71 -18.73
C PRO A 68 -8.44 25.63 -19.33
N GLN A 69 -7.84 25.85 -20.51
CA GLN A 69 -6.87 24.95 -21.12
C GLN A 69 -5.54 24.83 -20.36
N SER A 70 -5.09 25.88 -19.65
CA SER A 70 -3.81 25.84 -18.91
C SER A 70 -3.83 24.90 -17.71
N TYR A 71 -5.02 24.58 -17.18
CA TYR A 71 -5.22 23.61 -16.11
C TYR A 71 -5.02 22.16 -16.56
N ARG A 72 -4.72 21.93 -17.84
CA ARG A 72 -4.27 20.63 -18.32
C ARG A 72 -2.81 20.45 -17.91
N VAL A 73 -2.59 19.75 -16.81
CA VAL A 73 -1.30 19.11 -16.57
C VAL A 73 -1.14 18.07 -17.68
N ASP A 74 -0.10 18.18 -18.51
CA ASP A 74 0.17 17.18 -19.54
C ASP A 74 0.46 15.83 -18.86
N ASP A 75 -0.58 14.99 -18.77
CA ASP A 75 -0.62 13.69 -18.09
C ASP A 75 0.39 12.65 -18.63
N ASP A 76 1.08 12.95 -19.73
CA ASP A 76 1.96 11.99 -20.42
C ASP A 76 3.26 11.68 -19.66
N ILE A 77 3.74 12.60 -18.80
CA ILE A 77 5.04 12.40 -18.12
C ILE A 77 4.86 11.73 -16.75
N ASP A 78 3.86 12.13 -15.96
CA ASP A 78 3.78 11.69 -14.55
C ASP A 78 3.02 10.36 -14.35
N THR A 79 2.01 10.07 -15.18
CA THR A 79 1.22 8.84 -15.02
C THR A 79 1.98 7.59 -15.45
N SER A 80 2.88 7.69 -16.43
CA SER A 80 3.71 6.57 -16.91
C SER A 80 4.77 6.17 -15.88
N ILE A 81 5.39 7.15 -15.21
CA ILE A 81 6.40 6.92 -14.17
C ILE A 81 5.76 6.32 -12.92
N ARG A 82 4.62 6.87 -12.46
CA ARG A 82 3.94 6.40 -11.24
C ARG A 82 3.32 5.01 -11.42
N LYS A 83 2.69 4.75 -12.57
CA LYS A 83 2.10 3.44 -12.92
C LYS A 83 3.16 2.38 -13.24
N GLY A 84 4.33 2.79 -13.76
CA GLY A 84 5.49 1.92 -13.93
C GLY A 84 6.12 1.51 -12.60
N ARG A 85 6.26 2.47 -11.66
CA ARG A 85 6.85 2.23 -10.34
C ARG A 85 6.01 1.27 -9.49
N ASP A 86 4.68 1.41 -9.51
CA ASP A 86 3.78 0.51 -8.77
C ASP A 86 3.82 -0.94 -9.30
N ARG A 87 4.02 -1.13 -10.61
CA ARG A 87 4.24 -2.47 -11.19
C ARG A 87 5.61 -3.04 -10.84
N ALA A 88 6.65 -2.21 -10.84
CA ALA A 88 8.01 -2.63 -10.49
C ALA A 88 8.09 -3.09 -9.02
N ILE A 89 7.44 -2.35 -8.11
CA ILE A 89 7.37 -2.69 -6.68
C ILE A 89 6.64 -4.03 -6.47
N GLY A 90 5.49 -4.24 -7.12
CA GLY A 90 4.75 -5.51 -7.03
C GLY A 90 5.55 -6.70 -7.57
N ARG A 91 6.32 -6.50 -8.65
CA ARG A 91 7.19 -7.53 -9.23
C ARG A 91 8.39 -7.84 -8.32
N LEU A 92 8.98 -6.84 -7.68
CA LEU A 92 10.07 -7.03 -6.71
C LEU A 92 9.59 -7.83 -5.49
N GLY A 93 8.41 -7.49 -4.95
CA GLY A 93 7.79 -8.22 -3.84
C GLY A 93 7.55 -9.70 -4.16
N PHE A 94 7.13 -10.00 -5.39
CA PHE A 94 6.95 -11.37 -5.85
C PHE A 94 8.28 -12.17 -5.89
N PHE A 95 9.37 -11.57 -6.38
CA PHE A 95 10.68 -12.24 -6.39
C PHE A 95 11.25 -12.44 -4.98
N ILE A 96 11.03 -11.49 -4.06
CA ILE A 96 11.42 -11.62 -2.66
C ILE A 96 10.66 -12.79 -2.01
N LEU A 97 9.35 -12.91 -2.27
CA LEU A 97 8.56 -14.05 -1.80
C LEU A 97 9.07 -15.38 -2.37
N LEU A 98 9.41 -15.43 -3.65
CA LEU A 98 9.97 -16.63 -4.28
C LEU A 98 11.31 -17.03 -3.62
N GLY A 99 12.15 -16.04 -3.32
CA GLY A 99 13.40 -16.24 -2.57
C GLY A 99 13.15 -16.76 -1.15
N ALA A 100 12.15 -16.23 -0.45
CA ALA A 100 11.75 -16.69 0.88
C ALA A 100 11.31 -18.17 0.86
N ILE A 101 10.48 -18.54 -0.13
CA ILE A 101 10.06 -19.93 -0.35
C ILE A 101 11.29 -20.82 -0.60
N GLY A 102 12.19 -20.40 -1.49
CA GLY A 102 13.40 -21.16 -1.82
C GLY A 102 14.30 -21.39 -0.61
N ILE A 103 14.58 -20.36 0.19
CA ILE A 103 15.39 -20.45 1.41
C ILE A 103 14.71 -21.35 2.45
N PHE A 104 13.38 -21.24 2.60
CA PHE A 104 12.61 -22.08 3.51
C PHE A 104 12.69 -23.56 3.13
N VAL A 105 12.42 -23.90 1.86
CA VAL A 105 12.48 -25.28 1.36
C VAL A 105 13.90 -25.83 1.45
N LEU A 106 14.91 -25.03 1.10
CA LEU A 106 16.32 -25.42 1.21
C LEU A 106 16.71 -25.72 2.66
N GLY A 107 16.23 -24.92 3.62
CA GLY A 107 16.44 -25.16 5.05
C GLY A 107 15.86 -26.51 5.51
N LEU A 108 14.65 -26.86 5.06
CA LEU A 108 14.04 -28.16 5.36
C LEU A 108 14.78 -29.35 4.74
N ILE A 109 15.29 -29.18 3.51
CA ILE A 109 16.10 -30.22 2.85
C ILE A 109 17.43 -30.41 3.59
N LEU A 110 18.09 -29.33 3.99
CA LEU A 110 19.33 -29.38 4.75
C LEU A 110 19.13 -30.01 6.13
N GLU A 111 18.02 -29.76 6.82
CA GLU A 111 17.66 -30.45 8.07
C GLU A 111 17.58 -31.97 7.90
N SER A 112 17.00 -32.41 6.78
CA SER A 112 16.88 -33.84 6.47
C SER A 112 18.23 -34.50 6.18
N LEU A 113 19.19 -33.74 5.63
CA LEU A 113 20.51 -34.23 5.25
C LEU A 113 21.56 -34.10 6.36
N THR A 114 21.47 -33.05 7.15
CA THR A 114 22.40 -32.73 8.22
C THR A 114 21.60 -32.73 9.52
N ASN A 115 21.91 -33.65 10.45
CA ASN A 115 21.35 -33.68 11.81
C ASN A 115 21.76 -32.46 12.67
N ASP A 116 22.05 -31.34 12.02
CA ASP A 116 22.67 -30.17 12.56
C ASP A 116 21.63 -29.05 12.65
N SER A 117 21.68 -28.28 13.74
CA SER A 117 20.61 -27.35 14.16
C SER A 117 20.53 -26.03 13.36
N TRP A 118 20.92 -26.03 12.09
CA TRP A 118 20.91 -24.85 11.21
C TRP A 118 19.50 -24.37 10.84
N THR A 119 18.47 -25.15 11.14
CA THR A 119 17.07 -24.83 10.88
C THR A 119 16.57 -23.59 11.60
N GLY A 120 17.13 -23.28 12.77
CA GLY A 120 16.82 -22.03 13.47
C GLY A 120 17.18 -20.80 12.64
N VAL A 121 18.35 -20.80 11.99
CA VAL A 121 18.81 -19.66 11.17
C VAL A 121 17.98 -19.54 9.90
N GLY A 122 17.70 -20.66 9.23
CA GLY A 122 16.85 -20.69 8.04
C GLY A 122 15.44 -20.15 8.30
N LEU A 123 14.84 -20.52 9.45
CA LEU A 123 13.53 -20.03 9.87
C LEU A 123 13.52 -18.52 10.14
N ILE A 124 14.54 -17.99 10.83
CA ILE A 124 14.62 -16.56 11.15
C ILE A 124 14.76 -15.74 9.85
N VAL A 125 15.66 -16.15 8.96
CA VAL A 125 15.90 -15.46 7.68
C VAL A 125 14.65 -15.51 6.79
N SER A 126 14.02 -16.69 6.68
CA SER A 126 12.76 -16.84 5.94
C SER A 126 11.66 -15.97 6.53
N GLY A 127 11.52 -15.95 7.85
CA GLY A 127 10.54 -15.10 8.54
C GLY A 127 10.70 -13.61 8.23
N MET A 128 11.94 -13.08 8.27
CA MET A 128 12.19 -11.68 7.90
C MET A 128 11.83 -11.40 6.44
N LEU A 129 12.18 -12.30 5.52
CA LEU A 129 11.85 -12.15 4.10
C LEU A 129 10.33 -12.16 3.86
N VAL A 130 9.57 -12.99 4.58
CA VAL A 130 8.11 -13.03 4.49
C VAL A 130 7.48 -11.71 4.97
N VAL A 131 7.99 -11.13 6.05
CA VAL A 131 7.53 -9.82 6.55
C VAL A 131 7.81 -8.72 5.52
N CYS A 132 9.00 -8.69 4.93
CA CYS A 132 9.34 -7.76 3.85
C CYS A 132 8.44 -7.95 2.63
N ALA A 133 8.18 -9.21 2.22
CA ALA A 133 7.30 -9.53 1.11
C ALA A 133 5.85 -9.08 1.39
N LEU A 134 5.35 -9.22 2.62
CA LEU A 134 4.04 -8.71 3.04
C LEU A 134 3.96 -7.20 2.96
N GLY A 135 4.95 -6.47 3.49
CA GLY A 135 4.99 -5.01 3.42
C GLY A 135 4.97 -4.49 1.99
N LEU A 136 5.77 -5.11 1.10
CA LEU A 136 5.79 -4.78 -0.32
C LEU A 136 4.52 -5.22 -1.05
N GLY A 137 3.93 -6.36 -0.68
CA GLY A 137 2.67 -6.85 -1.22
C GLY A 137 1.49 -5.92 -0.91
N ILE A 138 1.42 -5.40 0.32
CA ILE A 138 0.42 -4.42 0.76
C ILE A 138 0.61 -3.09 0.01
N ALA A 139 1.84 -2.59 -0.09
CA ALA A 139 2.15 -1.41 -0.89
C ALA A 139 1.76 -1.59 -2.37
N GLY A 140 1.88 -2.81 -2.89
CA GLY A 140 1.52 -3.20 -4.25
C GLY A 140 0.11 -3.73 -4.45
N TRP A 141 -0.83 -3.58 -3.50
CA TRP A 141 -2.17 -4.23 -3.52
C TRP A 141 -2.99 -3.93 -4.80
N ARG A 142 -2.78 -2.76 -5.42
CA ARG A 142 -3.43 -2.39 -6.68
C ARG A 142 -2.99 -3.24 -7.88
N SER A 143 -1.87 -3.95 -7.77
CA SER A 143 -1.35 -4.86 -8.80
C SER A 143 -1.75 -6.32 -8.54
N PRO A 144 -1.94 -7.14 -9.59
CA PRO A 144 -2.22 -8.57 -9.42
C PRO A 144 -1.07 -9.32 -8.69
N TYR A 145 0.18 -8.86 -8.89
CA TYR A 145 1.35 -9.42 -8.23
C TYR A 145 1.37 -9.14 -6.72
N GLY A 146 0.95 -7.96 -6.27
CA GLY A 146 0.84 -7.64 -4.85
C GLY A 146 -0.17 -8.54 -4.15
N LYS A 147 -1.34 -8.77 -4.79
CA LYS A 147 -2.35 -9.71 -4.27
C LYS A 147 -1.82 -11.14 -4.18
N ALA A 148 -1.14 -11.62 -5.23
CA ALA A 148 -0.53 -12.94 -5.22
C ALA A 148 0.55 -13.07 -4.13
N THR A 149 1.32 -12.01 -3.90
CA THR A 149 2.36 -11.96 -2.86
C THR A 149 1.74 -12.05 -1.46
N ILE A 150 0.66 -11.32 -1.19
CA ILE A 150 -0.05 -11.39 0.10
C ILE A 150 -0.62 -12.79 0.33
N ILE A 151 -1.30 -13.36 -0.67
CA ILE A 151 -1.88 -14.71 -0.58
C ILE A 151 -0.78 -15.74 -0.32
N GLY A 152 0.30 -15.71 -1.10
CA GLY A 152 1.41 -16.65 -0.96
C GLY A 152 2.16 -16.52 0.36
N ALA A 153 2.41 -15.28 0.82
CA ALA A 153 3.04 -15.03 2.12
C ALA A 153 2.15 -15.54 3.28
N THR A 154 0.84 -15.28 3.21
CA THR A 154 -0.12 -15.75 4.22
C THR A 154 -0.15 -17.28 4.27
N LEU A 155 -0.19 -17.93 3.10
CA LEU A 155 -0.19 -19.39 3.00
C LEU A 155 1.10 -19.99 3.57
N LEU A 156 2.25 -19.38 3.26
CA LEU A 156 3.54 -19.83 3.77
C LEU A 156 3.65 -19.66 5.29
N LEU A 157 3.10 -18.59 5.85
CA LEU A 157 3.06 -18.37 7.29
C LEU A 157 2.20 -19.43 7.99
N VAL A 158 1.05 -19.78 7.43
CA VAL A 158 0.18 -20.86 7.93
C VAL A 158 0.90 -22.21 7.87
N VAL A 159 1.52 -22.54 6.75
CA VAL A 159 2.29 -23.81 6.60
C VAL A 159 3.45 -23.86 7.59
N GLY A 160 4.22 -22.78 7.72
CA GLY A 160 5.32 -22.70 8.68
C GLY A 160 4.86 -22.90 10.14
N LEU A 161 3.74 -22.29 10.53
CA LEU A 161 3.12 -22.47 11.84
C LEU A 161 2.67 -23.91 12.10
N LEU A 162 2.23 -24.62 11.06
CA LEU A 162 1.75 -25.99 11.16
C LEU A 162 2.90 -27.01 11.32
N VAL A 163 4.08 -26.71 10.78
CA VAL A 163 5.27 -27.57 10.85
C VAL A 163 6.01 -27.44 12.19
N LEU A 164 6.04 -26.25 12.79
CA LEU A 164 6.78 -25.96 14.04
C LEU A 164 6.39 -26.80 15.29
N PRO A 165 5.12 -27.14 15.57
CA PRO A 165 4.76 -27.82 16.82
C PRO A 165 5.15 -29.31 16.88
N ILE A 166 5.51 -29.95 15.76
CA ILE A 166 5.77 -31.40 15.73
C ILE A 166 7.15 -31.73 16.35
N GLY A 167 8.13 -30.82 16.27
CA GLY A 167 9.51 -31.09 16.70
C GLY A 167 9.78 -30.94 18.21
N LYS A 168 8.95 -30.22 18.97
CA LYS A 168 9.26 -29.89 20.38
C LYS A 168 8.61 -30.79 21.44
N VAL A 169 7.69 -31.66 21.06
CA VAL A 169 6.96 -32.50 22.05
C VAL A 169 7.74 -33.77 22.43
N THR A 170 8.70 -34.21 21.60
CA THR A 170 9.43 -35.47 21.81
C THR A 170 10.59 -35.42 22.80
N ASN A 171 11.03 -34.25 23.28
CA ASN A 171 12.27 -34.13 24.05
C ASN A 171 12.11 -34.04 25.57
N ARG A 172 10.93 -34.38 26.13
CA ARG A 172 10.67 -34.28 27.58
C ARG A 172 10.62 -35.61 28.36
N SER A 173 10.94 -36.75 27.74
CA SER A 173 10.66 -38.06 28.35
C SER A 173 11.89 -38.87 28.84
N SER A 174 13.10 -38.32 28.87
CA SER A 174 14.32 -39.13 29.12
C SER A 174 15.07 -38.90 30.45
N SER A 175 14.53 -38.18 31.44
CA SER A 175 15.26 -37.91 32.70
C SER A 175 14.58 -38.40 33.99
N SER A 176 13.95 -39.57 33.94
CA SER A 176 13.51 -40.26 35.16
C SER A 176 13.94 -41.72 35.13
N GLN A 177 15.25 -41.99 35.02
CA GLN A 177 15.76 -43.25 35.54
C GLN A 177 15.90 -43.11 37.07
N PRO A 178 15.13 -43.85 37.88
CA PRO A 178 15.40 -43.93 39.30
C PRO A 178 16.77 -44.59 39.48
N ILE A 179 17.70 -43.86 40.08
CA ILE A 179 18.95 -44.42 40.58
C ILE A 179 18.55 -45.40 41.68
N ILE A 180 18.39 -46.68 41.33
CA ILE A 180 18.30 -47.76 42.33
C ILE A 180 19.71 -47.90 42.88
N HIS A 181 19.96 -47.16 43.96
CA HIS A 181 21.14 -47.28 44.79
C HIS A 181 21.06 -48.67 45.46
N LEU A 182 21.64 -49.69 44.83
CA LEU A 182 21.93 -50.97 45.48
C LEU A 182 23.06 -50.73 46.46
N GLN A 183 22.70 -50.24 47.65
CA GLN A 183 23.58 -50.22 48.81
C GLN A 183 23.68 -51.65 49.32
N GLY A 184 24.68 -52.37 48.82
CA GLY A 184 25.16 -53.58 49.49
C GLY A 184 25.73 -53.19 50.83
N GLU A 185 25.12 -53.66 51.91
CA GLU A 185 25.75 -53.66 53.23
C GLU A 185 26.26 -55.09 53.50
N PRO A 186 27.58 -55.28 53.66
CA PRO A 186 28.15 -56.56 54.04
C PRO A 186 28.09 -56.76 55.57
N THR A 187 27.74 -57.99 55.96
CA THR A 187 28.18 -58.75 57.15
C THR A 187 28.06 -58.13 58.55
N ASP A 188 27.33 -58.83 59.44
CA ASP A 188 27.93 -59.49 60.62
C ASP A 188 26.91 -60.42 61.31
N LEU A 189 27.23 -61.72 61.36
CA LEU A 189 27.05 -62.71 62.45
C LEU A 189 27.27 -64.15 61.95
#